data_AF-A0AAN0KNU7-F1
#
_entry.id   AF-A0AAN0KNU7-F1
#
_cell.length_a   1.000
_cell.length_b   1.000
_cell.length_c   1.000
_cell.angle_alpha   90.00
_cell.angle_beta   90.00
_cell.angle_gamma   90.00
#
_symmetry.space_group_name_H-M   'P 1'
#
loop_
_entity.id
_entity.type
_entity.pdbx_description
1 polymer ?
#
loop_
_entity_poly.entity_id
_entity_poly.type
_entity_poly.pdbx_seq_one_letter_code
_entity_poly.pdbx_strand_id
1 'polypeptide(L)'
;MHGPVTERDESTSCIKDRAINFYHQYPQDIQLFAEMGFKVLRTSIAWTRIYPEGDEAEPCEAGLAFYDRLFDEMAKHQIQPLITLSHYEMPYGLVKKLGDWGNRAVIDHFEKYARTVFSRYKDKVKHWLTFNEINMALHSPFTGIGLSGEPTKQEIYQAIHHQLVASARAVKACHDIIPDAKIGNMLLGAVRYPMTCHPKDVLEAQSKNREWLFFGDVQVRGTYPA
;
A
#
# COMPACT_ATOMS: atom_id res chain seq x y z
N MET A 1 11.52 9.07 -16.45
CA MET A 1 10.43 9.98 -16.87
C MET A 1 9.85 10.67 -15.63
N HIS A 2 10.68 11.41 -14.89
CA HIS A 2 10.25 12.25 -13.78
C HIS A 2 11.10 13.51 -13.81
N GLY A 3 10.46 14.70 -13.81
CA GLY A 3 11.16 15.97 -13.68
C GLY A 3 11.74 16.14 -12.28
N PRO A 4 12.47 17.25 -12.01
CA PRO A 4 12.91 17.57 -10.66
C PRO A 4 11.70 17.66 -9.72
N VAL A 5 11.89 17.26 -8.46
CA VAL A 5 10.87 17.46 -7.44
C VAL A 5 10.71 18.96 -7.20
N THR A 6 9.52 19.49 -7.49
CA THR A 6 9.18 20.89 -7.28
C THR A 6 8.32 21.02 -6.03
N GLU A 7 8.65 21.97 -5.16
CA GLU A 7 7.73 22.33 -4.08
C GLU A 7 6.45 22.90 -4.67
N ARG A 8 5.34 22.51 -4.08
CA ARG A 8 4.02 22.93 -4.52
C ARG A 8 3.73 24.33 -4.00
N ASP A 9 3.28 25.22 -4.86
CA ASP A 9 2.71 26.52 -4.47
C ASP A 9 1.18 26.53 -4.60
N GLU A 10 0.55 27.63 -4.17
CA GLU A 10 -0.92 27.80 -4.21
C GLU A 10 -1.49 27.81 -5.65
N SER A 11 -0.65 28.08 -6.66
CA SER A 11 -1.07 28.07 -8.07
C SER A 11 -1.02 26.67 -8.69
N THR A 12 -0.37 25.72 -8.02
CA THR A 12 -0.16 24.37 -8.51
C THR A 12 -1.38 23.50 -8.25
N SER A 13 -2.11 23.16 -9.31
CA SER A 13 -3.22 22.20 -9.29
C SER A 13 -2.79 20.87 -9.92
N CYS A 14 -3.08 19.77 -9.23
CA CYS A 14 -2.84 18.41 -9.69
C CYS A 14 -4.17 17.67 -9.86
N ILE A 15 -4.25 16.81 -10.88
CA ILE A 15 -5.42 15.93 -11.07
C ILE A 15 -5.76 15.10 -9.82
N LYS A 16 -4.77 14.81 -8.97
CA LYS A 16 -4.94 14.03 -7.72
C LYS A 16 -5.59 14.83 -6.59
N ASP A 17 -5.63 16.16 -6.66
CA ASP A 17 -6.24 16.99 -5.61
C ASP A 17 -7.74 16.77 -5.51
N ARG A 18 -8.38 16.65 -6.68
CA ARG A 18 -9.81 16.37 -6.80
C ARG A 18 -10.07 14.90 -7.12
N ALA A 19 -9.23 14.29 -7.98
CA ALA A 19 -9.48 12.97 -8.57
C ALA A 19 -10.92 12.89 -9.12
N ILE A 20 -11.64 11.81 -8.81
CA ILE A 20 -13.07 11.65 -9.15
C ILE A 20 -14.02 12.23 -8.08
N ASN A 21 -13.48 12.98 -7.11
CA ASN A 21 -14.24 13.57 -6.00
C ASN A 21 -14.91 12.54 -5.07
N PHE A 22 -14.33 11.33 -4.97
CA PHE A 22 -14.86 10.23 -4.13
C PHE A 22 -14.98 10.63 -2.65
N TYR A 23 -14.10 11.49 -2.14
CA TYR A 23 -14.16 11.99 -0.76
C TYR A 23 -15.52 12.64 -0.41
N HIS A 24 -16.16 13.28 -1.38
CA HIS A 24 -17.46 13.94 -1.21
C HIS A 24 -18.62 13.14 -1.81
N GLN A 25 -18.37 12.32 -2.85
CA GLN A 25 -19.41 11.59 -3.60
C GLN A 25 -19.53 10.10 -3.25
N TYR A 26 -18.75 9.61 -2.27
CA TYR A 26 -18.79 8.18 -1.93
C TYR A 26 -20.21 7.63 -1.66
N PRO A 27 -21.19 8.35 -1.07
CA PRO A 27 -22.52 7.75 -0.88
C PRO A 27 -23.20 7.36 -2.19
N GLN A 28 -23.13 8.24 -3.19
CA GLN A 28 -23.68 7.98 -4.52
C GLN A 28 -22.86 6.92 -5.26
N ASP A 29 -21.54 6.98 -5.17
CA ASP A 29 -20.65 6.02 -5.84
C ASP A 29 -20.82 4.60 -5.26
N ILE A 30 -20.95 4.46 -3.94
CA ILE A 30 -21.23 3.19 -3.27
C ILE A 30 -22.59 2.63 -3.67
N GLN A 31 -23.62 3.48 -3.78
CA GLN A 31 -24.94 3.05 -4.30
C GLN A 31 -24.82 2.47 -5.71
N LEU A 32 -24.10 3.12 -6.61
CA LEU A 32 -23.88 2.62 -7.97
C LEU A 32 -23.11 1.29 -7.98
N PHE A 33 -22.12 1.11 -7.10
CA PHE A 33 -21.44 -0.19 -6.95
C PHE A 33 -22.40 -1.29 -6.45
N ALA A 34 -23.33 -0.94 -5.56
CA ALA A 34 -24.35 -1.85 -5.08
C ALA A 34 -25.35 -2.23 -6.19
N GLU A 35 -25.75 -1.29 -7.04
CA GLU A 35 -26.60 -1.54 -8.22
C GLU A 35 -25.95 -2.53 -9.20
N MET A 36 -24.62 -2.49 -9.34
CA MET A 36 -23.85 -3.48 -10.12
C MET A 36 -23.71 -4.84 -9.41
N GLY A 37 -24.16 -4.96 -8.17
CA GLY A 37 -24.13 -6.21 -7.40
C GLY A 37 -22.80 -6.49 -6.71
N PHE A 38 -21.99 -5.47 -6.42
CA PHE A 38 -20.72 -5.66 -5.72
C PHE A 38 -20.94 -6.33 -4.36
N LYS A 39 -20.09 -7.31 -4.05
CA LYS A 39 -20.04 -7.96 -2.73
C LYS A 39 -18.84 -7.53 -1.91
N VAL A 40 -17.77 -7.16 -2.59
CA VAL A 40 -16.53 -6.67 -1.99
C VAL A 40 -16.08 -5.46 -2.80
N LEU A 41 -15.67 -4.40 -2.10
CA LEU A 41 -15.00 -3.25 -2.71
C LEU A 41 -13.60 -3.10 -2.12
N ARG A 42 -12.59 -3.16 -3.00
CA ARG A 42 -11.21 -2.90 -2.62
C ARG A 42 -10.90 -1.41 -2.73
N THR A 43 -10.37 -0.82 -1.65
CA THR A 43 -9.84 0.56 -1.65
C THR A 43 -8.63 0.66 -0.70
N SER A 44 -8.01 1.83 -0.59
CA SER A 44 -6.96 2.10 0.39
C SER A 44 -7.37 3.14 1.43
N ILE A 45 -6.76 3.05 2.60
CA ILE A 45 -6.72 4.16 3.54
C ILE A 45 -5.48 4.97 3.20
N ALA A 46 -5.67 6.25 2.90
CA ALA A 46 -4.58 7.17 2.63
C ALA A 46 -3.86 7.45 3.95
N TRP A 47 -2.60 6.98 4.06
CA TRP A 47 -1.79 7.15 5.26
C TRP A 47 -1.70 8.63 5.65
N THR A 48 -1.53 9.52 4.67
CA THR A 48 -1.52 10.99 4.86
C THR A 48 -2.80 11.59 5.42
N ARG A 49 -3.96 10.91 5.35
CA ARG A 49 -5.16 11.39 6.02
C ARG A 49 -5.16 11.08 7.51
N ILE A 50 -4.43 10.03 7.92
CA ILE A 50 -4.38 9.58 9.31
C ILE A 50 -3.15 10.19 10.01
N TYR A 51 -2.01 10.23 9.33
CA TYR A 51 -0.76 10.86 9.77
C TYR A 51 -0.21 11.70 8.61
N PRO A 52 -0.60 12.98 8.48
CA PRO A 52 -0.19 13.88 7.39
C PRO A 52 1.32 13.94 7.13
N GLU A 53 2.12 14.09 8.18
CA GLU A 53 3.58 14.10 8.15
C GLU A 53 4.17 12.70 8.38
N GLY A 54 3.39 11.80 8.97
CA GLY A 54 3.72 10.38 9.18
C GLY A 54 4.36 10.08 10.55
N ASP A 55 4.82 11.12 11.25
CA ASP A 55 5.52 11.02 12.54
C ASP A 55 4.74 11.64 13.71
N GLU A 56 3.51 12.11 13.50
CA GLU A 56 2.71 12.72 14.56
C GLU A 56 2.42 11.73 15.70
N ALA A 57 2.33 12.26 16.92
CA ALA A 57 2.02 11.48 18.11
C ALA A 57 0.61 10.88 18.07
N GLU A 58 -0.38 11.66 17.65
CA GLU A 58 -1.78 11.27 17.57
C GLU A 58 -2.28 11.29 16.12
N PRO A 59 -3.24 10.40 15.77
CA PRO A 59 -3.82 10.40 14.43
C PRO A 59 -4.78 11.59 14.21
N CYS A 60 -4.96 11.96 12.95
CA CYS A 60 -5.96 12.94 12.54
C CYS A 60 -7.37 12.34 12.60
N GLU A 61 -8.18 12.80 13.56
CA GLU A 61 -9.55 12.31 13.75
C GLU A 61 -10.45 12.59 12.54
N ALA A 62 -10.26 13.73 11.84
CA ALA A 62 -11.04 14.02 10.64
C ALA A 62 -10.80 12.97 9.53
N GLY A 63 -9.56 12.47 9.42
CA GLY A 63 -9.22 11.37 8.53
C GLY A 63 -9.88 10.07 8.95
N LEU A 64 -9.81 9.73 10.23
CA LEU A 64 -10.44 8.52 10.77
C LEU A 64 -11.97 8.52 10.56
N ALA A 65 -12.61 9.63 10.92
CA ALA A 65 -14.05 9.80 10.81
C ALA A 65 -14.55 9.72 9.35
N PHE A 66 -13.74 10.09 8.36
CA PHE A 66 -14.09 9.90 6.95
C PHE A 66 -14.23 8.41 6.61
N TYR A 67 -13.24 7.59 6.97
CA TYR A 67 -13.27 6.15 6.68
C TYR A 67 -14.34 5.42 7.49
N ASP A 68 -14.66 5.89 8.70
CA ASP A 68 -15.85 5.40 9.42
C ASP A 68 -17.11 5.53 8.59
N ARG A 69 -17.39 6.75 8.08
CA ARG A 69 -18.58 6.99 7.26
C ARG A 69 -18.55 6.21 5.95
N LEU A 70 -17.38 6.08 5.33
CA LEU A 70 -17.23 5.31 4.10
C LEU A 70 -17.55 3.83 4.33
N PHE A 71 -17.02 3.20 5.39
CA PHE A 71 -17.27 1.79 5.68
C PHE A 71 -18.70 1.56 6.17
N ASP A 72 -19.28 2.50 6.93
CA ASP A 72 -20.69 2.45 7.31
C ASP A 72 -21.60 2.52 6.09
N GLU A 73 -21.25 3.34 5.09
CA GLU A 73 -21.98 3.41 3.83
C GLU A 73 -21.87 2.10 3.04
N MET A 74 -20.68 1.51 2.91
CA MET A 74 -20.53 0.18 2.30
C MET A 74 -21.39 -0.88 3.01
N ALA A 75 -21.44 -0.85 4.35
CA ALA A 75 -22.23 -1.80 5.14
C ALA A 75 -23.75 -1.68 4.89
N LYS A 76 -24.30 -0.46 4.71
CA LYS A 76 -25.72 -0.26 4.35
C LYS A 76 -26.11 -1.01 3.08
N HIS A 77 -25.17 -1.12 2.14
CA HIS A 77 -25.35 -1.77 0.85
C HIS A 77 -24.83 -3.22 0.81
N GLN A 78 -24.46 -3.79 1.97
CA GLN A 78 -23.91 -5.15 2.11
C GLN A 78 -22.63 -5.39 1.28
N ILE A 79 -21.84 -4.33 1.08
CA ILE A 79 -20.53 -4.39 0.43
C ILE A 79 -19.47 -4.57 1.51
N GLN A 80 -18.66 -5.62 1.41
CA GLN A 80 -17.55 -5.85 2.33
C GLN A 80 -16.32 -5.02 1.92
N PRO A 81 -15.66 -4.33 2.85
CA PRO A 81 -14.41 -3.62 2.56
C PRO A 81 -13.22 -4.59 2.47
N LEU A 82 -12.42 -4.46 1.40
CA LEU A 82 -11.07 -5.03 1.28
C LEU A 82 -10.05 -3.89 1.28
N ILE A 83 -9.33 -3.70 2.38
CA ILE A 83 -8.56 -2.47 2.60
C ILE A 83 -7.06 -2.69 2.41
N THR A 84 -6.45 -1.90 1.54
CA THR A 84 -4.98 -1.81 1.40
C THR A 84 -4.44 -0.71 2.30
N LEU A 85 -3.46 -1.01 3.16
CA LEU A 85 -2.91 -0.03 4.11
C LEU A 85 -2.01 1.01 3.44
N SER A 86 -1.20 0.59 2.47
CA SER A 86 -0.30 1.48 1.71
C SER A 86 -0.44 1.24 0.22
N HIS A 87 -0.87 2.27 -0.51
CA HIS A 87 -1.07 2.22 -1.95
C HIS A 87 -0.48 3.47 -2.62
N TYR A 88 0.86 3.56 -2.62
CA TYR A 88 1.60 4.62 -3.35
C TYR A 88 1.31 6.05 -2.89
N GLU A 89 1.09 6.21 -1.58
CA GLU A 89 0.59 7.44 -0.97
C GLU A 89 1.21 7.68 0.41
N MET A 90 2.47 7.28 0.60
CA MET A 90 3.17 7.49 1.86
C MET A 90 3.34 8.99 2.18
N PRO A 91 3.36 9.38 3.46
CA PRO A 91 3.59 10.77 3.85
C PRO A 91 4.91 11.31 3.34
N TYR A 92 4.85 12.45 2.65
CA TYR A 92 6.06 13.12 2.14
C TYR A 92 6.90 13.70 3.28
N GLY A 93 6.30 13.98 4.45
CA GLY A 93 7.02 14.33 5.68
C GLY A 93 8.07 13.30 6.07
N LEU A 94 7.73 12.00 6.01
CA LEU A 94 8.70 10.91 6.26
C LEU A 94 9.83 10.87 5.23
N VAL A 95 9.54 11.17 3.97
CA VAL A 95 10.57 11.27 2.92
C VAL A 95 11.54 12.40 3.25
N LYS A 96 11.02 13.60 3.57
CA LYS A 96 11.85 14.78 3.90
C LYS A 96 12.65 14.61 5.20
N LYS A 97 12.06 14.02 6.24
CA LYS A 97 12.65 13.95 7.58
C LYS A 97 13.59 12.77 7.78
N LEU A 98 13.22 11.61 7.23
CA LEU A 98 13.89 10.34 7.55
C LEU A 98 14.59 9.70 6.35
N GLY A 99 14.37 10.18 5.12
CA GLY A 99 14.86 9.49 3.94
C GLY A 99 14.08 8.20 3.67
N ASP A 100 12.74 8.29 3.80
CA ASP A 100 11.76 7.29 3.33
C ASP A 100 11.96 5.85 3.83
N TRP A 101 11.52 4.85 3.06
CA TRP A 101 11.69 3.44 3.39
C TRP A 101 13.15 3.00 3.43
N GLY A 102 14.10 3.79 2.91
CA GLY A 102 15.53 3.58 3.15
C GLY A 102 15.89 3.60 4.64
N ASN A 103 15.11 4.30 5.46
CA ASN A 103 15.31 4.38 6.90
C ASN A 103 14.45 3.37 7.67
N ARG A 104 15.10 2.58 8.52
CA ARG A 104 14.46 1.53 9.32
C ARG A 104 13.37 2.08 10.26
N ALA A 105 13.47 3.33 10.73
CA ALA A 105 12.48 3.95 11.61
C ALA A 105 11.08 4.05 10.97
N VAL A 106 10.99 4.10 9.63
CA VAL A 106 9.70 4.13 8.92
C VAL A 106 8.86 2.86 9.14
N ILE A 107 9.51 1.74 9.50
CA ILE A 107 8.82 0.52 9.92
C ILE A 107 7.92 0.79 11.13
N ASP A 108 8.42 1.51 12.12
CA ASP A 108 7.70 1.77 13.37
C ASP A 108 6.55 2.77 13.13
N HIS A 109 6.76 3.77 12.27
CA HIS A 109 5.71 4.70 11.84
C HIS A 109 4.57 3.99 11.08
N PHE A 110 4.92 3.07 10.18
CA PHE A 110 3.92 2.26 9.47
C PHE A 110 3.18 1.32 10.40
N GLU A 111 3.89 0.65 11.33
CA GLU A 111 3.25 -0.22 12.32
C GLU A 111 2.28 0.55 13.21
N LYS A 112 2.67 1.75 13.67
CA LYS A 112 1.80 2.65 14.44
C LYS A 112 0.53 2.99 13.65
N TYR A 113 0.68 3.42 12.40
CA TYR A 113 -0.44 3.70 11.50
C TYR A 113 -1.35 2.48 11.32
N ALA A 114 -0.79 1.30 11.04
CA ALA A 114 -1.53 0.06 10.89
C ALA A 114 -2.32 -0.30 12.15
N ARG A 115 -1.70 -0.22 13.33
CA ARG A 115 -2.37 -0.47 14.62
C ARG A 115 -3.52 0.50 14.88
N THR A 116 -3.34 1.78 14.55
CA THR A 116 -4.40 2.79 14.68
C THR A 116 -5.63 2.41 13.84
N VAL A 117 -5.43 2.10 12.55
CA VAL A 117 -6.56 1.78 11.67
C VAL A 117 -7.16 0.40 11.96
N PHE A 118 -6.37 -0.59 12.35
CA PHE A 118 -6.90 -1.88 12.81
C PHE A 118 -7.78 -1.69 14.05
N SER A 119 -7.31 -0.92 15.03
CA SER A 119 -8.06 -0.68 16.27
C SER A 119 -9.36 0.09 16.00
N ARG A 120 -9.32 1.10 15.14
CA ARG A 120 -10.49 1.92 14.79
C ARG A 120 -11.55 1.13 14.01
N TYR A 121 -11.13 0.29 13.05
CA TYR A 121 -12.04 -0.38 12.12
C TYR A 121 -12.20 -1.89 12.35
N LYS A 122 -11.78 -2.39 13.53
CA LYS A 122 -11.82 -3.83 13.89
C LYS A 122 -13.17 -4.52 13.67
N ASP A 123 -14.25 -3.77 13.85
CA ASP A 123 -15.63 -4.26 13.75
C ASP A 123 -16.23 -4.04 12.35
N LYS A 124 -15.55 -3.28 11.49
CA LYS A 124 -16.03 -2.89 10.15
C LYS A 124 -15.28 -3.58 9.00
N VAL A 125 -14.01 -3.93 9.20
CA VAL A 125 -13.13 -4.46 8.15
C VAL A 125 -12.49 -5.77 8.58
N LYS A 126 -12.72 -6.82 7.79
CA LYS A 126 -12.12 -8.16 8.01
C LYS A 126 -11.08 -8.53 6.96
N HIS A 127 -11.05 -7.86 5.81
CA HIS A 127 -10.13 -8.18 4.73
C HIS A 127 -9.12 -7.05 4.52
N TRP A 128 -7.84 -7.36 4.64
CA TRP A 128 -6.75 -6.39 4.62
C TRP A 128 -5.64 -6.82 3.66
N LEU A 129 -4.91 -5.83 3.15
CA LEU A 129 -3.67 -5.99 2.41
C LEU A 129 -2.64 -5.00 2.96
N THR A 130 -1.39 -5.43 3.13
CA THR A 130 -0.37 -4.52 3.70
C THR A 130 0.09 -3.46 2.69
N PHE A 131 0.69 -3.88 1.59
CA PHE A 131 1.26 -2.99 0.57
C PHE A 131 0.69 -3.39 -0.78
N ASN A 132 0.32 -2.42 -1.61
CA ASN A 132 0.02 -2.66 -3.01
C ASN A 132 1.33 -2.88 -3.79
N GLU A 133 1.39 -3.98 -4.55
CA GLU A 133 2.42 -4.22 -5.58
C GLU A 133 3.84 -3.87 -5.11
N ILE A 134 4.31 -4.51 -4.04
CA ILE A 134 5.61 -4.21 -3.42
C ILE A 134 6.78 -4.34 -4.43
N ASN A 135 6.61 -5.19 -5.44
CA ASN A 135 7.56 -5.43 -6.52
C ASN A 135 7.70 -4.26 -7.51
N MET A 136 6.72 -3.35 -7.57
CA MET A 136 6.81 -2.15 -8.42
C MET A 136 7.86 -1.15 -7.95
N ALA A 137 8.34 -1.25 -6.71
CA ALA A 137 9.44 -0.43 -6.22
C ALA A 137 10.73 -0.61 -7.06
N LEU A 138 10.89 -1.75 -7.75
CA LEU A 138 11.99 -1.96 -8.71
C LEU A 138 11.88 -1.10 -9.98
N HIS A 139 10.67 -0.66 -10.33
CA HIS A 139 10.38 0.12 -11.55
C HIS A 139 10.07 1.59 -11.27
N SER A 140 9.47 1.89 -10.12
CA SER A 140 9.18 3.25 -9.67
C SER A 140 9.56 3.42 -8.19
N PRO A 141 10.87 3.57 -7.89
CA PRO A 141 11.36 3.67 -6.52
C PRO A 141 10.69 4.82 -5.74
N PHE A 142 10.53 6.00 -6.36
CA PHE A 142 9.93 7.14 -5.67
C PHE A 142 8.49 6.87 -5.21
N THR A 143 7.68 6.26 -6.07
CA THR A 143 6.27 5.97 -5.75
C THR A 143 6.12 4.75 -4.84
N GLY A 144 6.94 3.72 -5.02
CA GLY A 144 6.86 2.48 -4.26
C GLY A 144 7.48 2.57 -2.86
N ILE A 145 8.62 3.27 -2.73
CA ILE A 145 9.45 3.30 -1.52
C ILE A 145 9.94 4.70 -1.13
N GLY A 146 9.58 5.77 -1.86
CA GLY A 146 9.93 7.15 -1.54
C GLY A 146 11.31 7.61 -2.02
N LEU A 147 12.18 6.69 -2.46
CA LEU A 147 13.52 7.01 -2.94
C LEU A 147 13.48 7.86 -4.22
N SER A 148 14.03 9.07 -4.13
CA SER A 148 14.14 10.02 -5.25
C SER A 148 15.49 9.90 -5.98
N GLY A 149 15.59 10.51 -7.18
CA GLY A 149 16.81 10.48 -7.99
C GLY A 149 17.06 9.14 -8.67
N GLU A 150 18.32 8.70 -8.69
CA GLU A 150 18.77 7.45 -9.28
C GLU A 150 19.32 6.50 -8.19
N PRO A 151 18.44 5.92 -7.34
CA PRO A 151 18.89 5.05 -6.27
C PRO A 151 19.55 3.79 -6.83
N THR A 152 20.59 3.34 -6.15
CA THR A 152 21.26 2.08 -6.45
C THR A 152 20.34 0.89 -6.18
N LYS A 153 20.65 -0.26 -6.79
CA LYS A 153 19.93 -1.51 -6.49
C LYS A 153 19.96 -1.83 -5.00
N GLN A 154 21.09 -1.62 -4.34
CA GLN A 154 21.23 -1.90 -2.90
C GLN A 154 20.26 -1.07 -2.06
N GLU A 155 20.14 0.23 -2.34
CA GLU A 155 19.21 1.12 -1.62
C GLU A 155 17.76 0.70 -1.85
N ILE A 156 17.40 0.36 -3.09
CA ILE A 156 16.05 -0.14 -3.43
C ILE A 156 15.75 -1.43 -2.64
N TYR A 157 16.64 -2.42 -2.68
CA TYR A 157 16.43 -3.68 -1.96
C TYR A 157 16.41 -3.51 -0.44
N GLN A 158 17.20 -2.59 0.11
CA GLN A 158 17.17 -2.27 1.53
C GLN A 158 15.82 -1.66 1.95
N ALA A 159 15.30 -0.73 1.16
CA ALA A 159 14.00 -0.13 1.41
C ALA A 159 12.85 -1.14 1.28
N ILE A 160 12.90 -2.02 0.27
CA ILE A 160 11.91 -3.10 0.14
C ILE A 160 12.03 -4.11 1.30
N HIS A 161 13.24 -4.40 1.79
CA HIS A 161 13.42 -5.22 2.99
C HIS A 161 12.69 -4.60 4.20
N HIS A 162 12.79 -3.28 4.39
CA HIS A 162 12.04 -2.60 5.44
C HIS A 162 10.53 -2.72 5.24
N GLN A 163 10.00 -2.59 4.02
CA GLN A 163 8.58 -2.82 3.73
C GLN A 163 8.15 -4.28 4.01
N LEU A 164 8.98 -5.27 3.69
CA LEU A 164 8.70 -6.68 3.96
C LEU A 164 8.62 -6.94 5.48
N VAL A 165 9.54 -6.36 6.27
CA VAL A 165 9.49 -6.44 7.74
C VAL A 165 8.26 -5.71 8.29
N ALA A 166 7.96 -4.50 7.78
CA ALA A 166 6.79 -3.73 8.18
C ALA A 166 5.48 -4.46 7.83
N SER A 167 5.43 -5.14 6.68
CA SER A 167 4.32 -6.01 6.27
C SER A 167 4.12 -7.14 7.27
N ALA A 168 5.18 -7.86 7.63
CA ALA A 168 5.10 -8.95 8.60
C ALA A 168 4.66 -8.46 10.00
N ARG A 169 5.13 -7.29 10.44
CA ARG A 169 4.70 -6.67 11.71
C ARG A 169 3.24 -6.25 11.67
N ALA A 170 2.77 -5.69 10.56
CA ALA A 170 1.35 -5.36 10.36
C ALA A 170 0.47 -6.61 10.34
N VAL A 171 0.92 -7.71 9.71
CA VAL A 171 0.22 -9.01 9.76
C VAL A 171 0.06 -9.49 11.19
N LYS A 172 1.14 -9.45 11.97
CA LYS A 172 1.11 -9.80 13.40
C LYS A 172 0.13 -8.91 14.17
N ALA A 173 0.25 -7.60 14.05
CA ALA A 173 -0.62 -6.65 14.72
C ALA A 173 -2.11 -6.82 14.34
N CYS A 174 -2.39 -7.13 13.07
CA CYS A 174 -3.75 -7.38 12.59
C CYS A 174 -4.37 -8.59 13.30
N HIS A 175 -3.67 -9.72 13.36
CA HIS A 175 -4.17 -10.92 14.04
C HIS A 175 -4.27 -10.73 15.56
N ASP A 176 -3.39 -9.93 16.18
CA ASP A 176 -3.47 -9.62 17.61
C ASP A 176 -4.71 -8.76 17.94
N ILE A 177 -5.10 -7.83 17.06
CA ILE A 177 -6.21 -6.87 17.28
C ILE A 177 -7.55 -7.39 16.75
N ILE A 178 -7.53 -8.12 15.63
CA ILE A 178 -8.69 -8.62 14.91
C ILE A 178 -8.47 -10.11 14.57
N PRO A 179 -8.70 -11.04 15.53
CA PRO A 179 -8.32 -12.45 15.38
C PRO A 179 -8.94 -13.18 14.18
N ASP A 180 -10.11 -12.74 13.73
CA ASP A 180 -10.84 -13.32 12.60
C ASP A 180 -10.51 -12.66 11.24
N ALA A 181 -9.69 -11.61 11.24
CA ALA A 181 -9.29 -10.93 10.01
C ALA A 181 -8.47 -11.82 9.07
N LYS A 182 -8.55 -11.53 7.77
CA LYS A 182 -7.69 -12.08 6.72
C LYS A 182 -6.85 -10.95 6.18
N ILE A 183 -5.53 -11.03 6.38
CA ILE A 183 -4.57 -10.07 5.87
C ILE A 183 -3.64 -10.76 4.85
N GLY A 184 -3.61 -10.22 3.64
CA GLY A 184 -2.87 -10.78 2.51
C GLY A 184 -1.73 -9.88 2.03
N ASN A 185 -0.93 -10.43 1.12
CA ASN A 185 -0.02 -9.66 0.30
C ASN A 185 -0.68 -9.21 -1.01
N MET A 186 -0.01 -8.33 -1.75
CA MET A 186 -0.41 -7.94 -3.08
C MET A 186 0.84 -7.75 -3.95
N LEU A 187 0.86 -8.41 -5.10
CA LEU A 187 1.92 -8.31 -6.10
C LEU A 187 1.30 -7.99 -7.46
N LEU A 188 2.02 -7.22 -8.26
CA LEU A 188 1.69 -7.10 -9.68
C LEU A 188 1.96 -8.45 -10.34
N GLY A 189 0.96 -9.07 -10.95
CA GLY A 189 1.12 -10.32 -11.70
C GLY A 189 1.62 -10.06 -13.11
N ALA A 190 2.86 -10.44 -13.43
CA ALA A 190 3.40 -10.32 -14.78
C ALA A 190 4.28 -11.53 -15.12
N VAL A 191 3.63 -12.61 -15.58
CA VAL A 191 4.34 -13.83 -16.00
C VAL A 191 5.10 -13.56 -17.30
N ARG A 192 6.40 -13.84 -17.28
CA ARG A 192 7.27 -13.83 -18.46
C ARG A 192 7.23 -15.20 -19.13
N TYR A 193 6.90 -15.20 -20.41
CA TYR A 193 6.96 -16.39 -21.26
C TYR A 193 8.25 -16.38 -22.09
N PRO A 194 8.88 -17.54 -22.32
CA PRO A 194 10.03 -17.63 -23.21
C PRO A 194 9.61 -17.37 -24.66
N MET A 195 10.48 -16.71 -25.44
CA MET A 195 10.20 -16.42 -26.85
C MET A 195 10.25 -17.70 -27.72
N THR A 196 11.15 -18.63 -27.39
CA THR A 196 11.30 -19.91 -28.06
C THR A 196 11.45 -21.07 -27.07
N CYS A 197 11.40 -22.31 -27.55
CA CYS A 197 11.70 -23.50 -26.74
C CYS A 197 13.20 -23.70 -26.47
N HIS A 198 14.07 -22.79 -26.93
CA HIS A 198 15.50 -22.88 -26.68
C HIS A 198 15.78 -22.85 -25.16
N PRO A 199 16.60 -23.77 -24.61
CA PRO A 199 16.78 -23.87 -23.16
C PRO A 199 17.23 -22.58 -22.46
N LYS A 200 18.01 -21.73 -23.14
CA LYS A 200 18.42 -20.42 -22.61
C LYS A 200 17.25 -19.45 -22.44
N ASP A 201 16.30 -19.44 -23.38
CA ASP A 201 15.11 -18.57 -23.31
C ASP A 201 14.19 -19.02 -22.17
N VAL A 202 14.03 -20.33 -22.01
CA VAL A 202 13.27 -20.93 -20.90
C VAL A 202 13.89 -20.57 -19.55
N LEU A 203 15.22 -20.68 -19.42
CA LEU A 203 15.92 -20.35 -18.18
C LEU A 203 15.84 -18.85 -17.86
N GLU A 204 15.97 -17.97 -18.85
CA GLU A 204 15.85 -16.52 -18.66
C GLU A 204 14.43 -16.13 -18.22
N ALA A 205 13.39 -16.69 -18.86
CA ALA A 205 12.01 -16.47 -18.44
C ALA A 205 11.77 -16.94 -17.00
N GLN A 206 12.33 -18.10 -16.62
CA GLN A 206 12.27 -18.60 -15.24
C GLN A 206 12.99 -17.67 -14.26
N SER A 207 14.19 -17.18 -14.59
CA SER A 207 14.94 -16.23 -13.74
C SER A 207 14.15 -14.94 -13.51
N LYS A 208 13.59 -14.36 -14.57
CA LYS A 208 12.78 -13.14 -14.48
C LYS A 208 11.51 -13.34 -13.68
N ASN A 209 10.85 -14.48 -13.81
CA ASN A 209 9.70 -14.81 -12.97
C ASN A 209 10.09 -14.96 -11.50
N ARG A 210 11.25 -15.56 -11.18
CA ARG A 210 11.75 -15.64 -9.80
C ARG A 210 12.05 -14.26 -9.20
N GLU A 211 12.76 -13.41 -9.93
CA GLU A 211 13.01 -12.01 -9.53
C GLU A 211 11.70 -11.25 -9.26
N TRP A 212 10.63 -11.58 -9.99
CA TRP A 212 9.33 -10.93 -9.84
C TRP A 212 8.49 -11.48 -8.68
N LEU A 213 8.59 -12.80 -8.43
CA LEU A 213 7.78 -13.51 -7.45
C LEU A 213 8.42 -13.59 -6.06
N PHE A 214 9.73 -13.33 -5.91
CA PHE A 214 10.44 -13.55 -4.64
C PHE A 214 9.80 -12.78 -3.47
N PHE A 215 9.23 -11.61 -3.72
CA PHE A 215 8.54 -10.83 -2.69
C PHE A 215 7.35 -11.60 -2.10
N GLY A 216 6.62 -12.34 -2.95
CA GLY A 216 5.56 -13.25 -2.54
C GLY A 216 6.08 -14.43 -1.73
N ASP A 217 7.22 -15.00 -2.13
CA ASP A 217 7.86 -16.05 -1.35
C ASP A 217 8.20 -15.56 0.06
N VAL A 218 8.75 -14.35 0.22
CA VAL A 218 9.03 -13.78 1.55
C VAL A 218 7.74 -13.59 2.35
N GLN A 219 6.70 -13.02 1.76
CA GLN A 219 5.45 -12.71 2.49
C GLN A 219 4.61 -13.95 2.82
N VAL A 220 4.67 -15.00 2.00
CA VAL A 220 3.86 -16.22 2.17
C VAL A 220 4.64 -17.32 2.88
N ARG A 221 5.93 -17.51 2.56
CA ARG A 221 6.78 -18.57 3.12
C ARG A 221 7.68 -18.10 4.27
N GLY A 222 7.76 -16.79 4.51
CA GLY A 222 8.48 -16.21 5.65
C GLY A 222 10.01 -16.23 5.54
N THR A 223 10.57 -16.52 4.36
CA THR A 223 12.02 -16.62 4.14
C THR A 223 12.41 -16.05 2.78
N TYR A 224 13.62 -15.48 2.68
CA TYR A 224 14.20 -15.10 1.39
C TYR A 224 14.55 -16.36 0.60
N PRO A 225 14.10 -16.48 -0.66
CA PRO A 225 14.46 -17.63 -1.49
C PRO A 225 15.94 -17.58 -1.88
N ALA A 226 16.51 -18.77 -2.12
CA ALA A 226 17.91 -18.98 -2.52
C ALA A 226 18.17 -18.71 -4.00
#